data_AF-A0A519JKG5-F1
#
_entry.id   AF-A0A519JKG5-F1
#
_cell.length_a   1.000
_cell.length_b   1.000
_cell.length_c   1.000
_cell.angle_alpha   90.00
_cell.angle_beta   90.00
_cell.angle_gamma   90.00
#
_symmetry.space_group_name_H-M   'P 1'
#
loop_
_entity.id
_entity.type
_entity.pdbx_description
1 polymer ?
#
loop_
_entity_poly.entity_id
_entity_poly.type
_entity_poly.pdbx_seq_one_letter_code
_entity_poly.pdbx_strand_id
1 'polypeptide(L)'
;IYAALADQTRAQVLQEWGGQGFGAFKPALAELAVESMAPVTAEMRRLMADTAEIDSVLKDGAERAATLADPVVAEVKKIIGFWGA
;
A
#
# COMPACT_ATOMS: atom_id res chain seq x y z
N ILE A 1 -9.00 -1.61 -15.74
CA ILE A 1 -9.44 -0.95 -14.50
C ILE A 1 -10.64 -1.69 -13.94
N TYR A 2 -11.83 -1.64 -14.55
CA TYR A 2 -13.04 -2.35 -14.08
C TYR A 2 -12.77 -3.80 -13.65
N ALA A 3 -12.26 -4.63 -14.57
CA ALA A 3 -11.93 -6.04 -14.32
C ALA A 3 -11.04 -6.27 -13.08
N ALA A 4 -10.04 -5.41 -12.88
CA ALA A 4 -9.13 -5.53 -11.74
C ALA A 4 -9.79 -5.11 -10.42
N LEU A 5 -10.69 -4.13 -10.46
CA LEU A 5 -11.42 -3.66 -9.27
C LEU A 5 -12.56 -4.61 -8.89
N ALA A 6 -13.17 -5.29 -9.87
CA ALA A 6 -14.27 -6.24 -9.66
C ALA A 6 -13.78 -7.68 -9.41
N ASP A 7 -12.47 -7.94 -9.42
CA ASP A 7 -11.89 -9.29 -9.41
C ASP A 7 -12.50 -10.22 -10.49
N GLN A 8 -12.62 -9.67 -11.70
CA GLN A 8 -13.19 -10.37 -12.85
C GLN A 8 -12.18 -10.45 -13.99
N THR A 9 -12.34 -11.48 -14.83
CA THR A 9 -11.62 -11.56 -16.10
C THR A 9 -12.17 -10.54 -17.09
N ARG A 10 -11.34 -10.12 -18.05
CA ARG A 10 -11.78 -9.25 -19.16
C ARG A 10 -12.94 -9.85 -19.95
N ALA A 11 -13.00 -11.18 -20.08
CA ALA A 11 -14.05 -11.88 -20.82
C ALA A 11 -15.42 -11.71 -20.12
N GLN A 12 -15.46 -11.85 -18.79
CA GLN A 12 -16.67 -11.63 -18.01
C GLN A 12 -17.17 -10.18 -18.13
N VAL A 13 -16.26 -9.21 -18.03
CA VAL A 13 -16.61 -7.78 -18.19
C VAL A 13 -17.17 -7.50 -19.60
N LEU A 14 -16.58 -8.09 -20.64
CA LEU A 14 -17.09 -7.93 -22.01
C LEU A 14 -18.43 -8.63 -22.23
N GLN A 15 -18.68 -9.75 -21.57
CA GLN A 15 -19.98 -10.43 -21.64
C GLN A 15 -21.09 -9.61 -20.97
N GLU A 16 -20.77 -8.95 -19.86
CA GLU A 16 -21.73 -8.21 -19.06
C GLU A 16 -21.99 -6.80 -19.63
N TRP A 17 -20.94 -6.09 -20.07
CA TRP A 17 -21.01 -4.69 -20.48
C TRP A 17 -20.83 -4.47 -21.99
N GLY A 18 -20.49 -5.51 -22.74
CA GLY A 18 -20.32 -5.44 -24.19
C GLY A 18 -21.59 -5.00 -24.90
N GLY A 19 -21.48 -4.03 -25.80
CA GLY A 19 -22.62 -3.53 -26.59
C GLY A 19 -23.54 -2.53 -25.87
N GLN A 20 -23.38 -2.29 -24.56
CA GLN A 20 -24.19 -1.32 -23.80
C GLN A 20 -23.74 0.15 -24.01
N GLY A 21 -22.58 0.36 -24.64
CA GLY A 21 -22.01 1.69 -24.87
C GLY A 21 -21.38 2.33 -23.62
N PHE A 22 -20.59 3.38 -23.81
CA PHE A 22 -19.83 4.01 -22.73
C PHE A 22 -20.67 4.83 -21.74
N GLY A 23 -21.92 5.15 -22.08
CA GLY A 23 -22.83 5.93 -21.22
C GLY A 23 -23.21 5.18 -19.95
N ALA A 24 -23.47 3.87 -20.04
CA ALA A 24 -23.77 3.03 -18.89
C ALA A 24 -22.51 2.53 -18.17
N PHE A 25 -21.45 2.21 -18.93
CA PHE A 25 -20.23 1.61 -18.38
C PHE A 25 -19.39 2.58 -17.55
N LYS A 26 -19.29 3.86 -17.93
CA LYS A 26 -18.46 4.84 -17.20
C LYS A 26 -18.98 5.12 -15.77
N PRO A 27 -20.30 5.35 -15.54
CA PRO A 27 -20.86 5.44 -14.19
C PRO A 27 -20.57 4.20 -13.35
N ALA A 28 -20.82 3.00 -13.88
CA ALA A 28 -20.55 1.75 -13.17
C ALA A 28 -19.07 1.59 -12.78
N LEU A 29 -18.16 1.96 -13.68
CA LEU A 29 -16.73 1.99 -13.38
C LEU A 29 -16.38 3.00 -12.28
N ALA A 30 -16.99 4.19 -12.31
CA ALA A 30 -16.75 5.22 -11.31
C ALA A 30 -17.23 4.78 -9.92
N GLU A 31 -18.45 4.25 -9.83
CA GLU A 31 -19.02 3.71 -8.60
C GLU A 31 -18.14 2.59 -8.01
N LEU A 32 -17.79 1.60 -8.83
CA LEU A 32 -16.90 0.51 -8.42
C LEU A 32 -15.53 1.01 -7.94
N ALA A 33 -14.96 2.02 -8.61
CA ALA A 33 -13.69 2.60 -8.19
C ALA A 33 -13.78 3.33 -6.84
N VAL A 34 -14.88 4.05 -6.59
CA VAL A 34 -15.11 4.70 -5.30
C VAL A 34 -15.28 3.64 -4.21
N GLU A 35 -16.10 2.62 -4.44
CA GLU A 35 -16.34 1.54 -3.47
C GLU A 35 -15.06 0.78 -3.14
N SER A 36 -14.25 0.47 -4.14
CA SER A 36 -12.97 -0.23 -3.95
C SER A 36 -11.96 0.59 -3.14
N MET A 37 -11.94 1.92 -3.32
CA MET A 37 -11.00 2.82 -2.64
C MET A 37 -11.49 3.36 -1.28
N ALA A 38 -12.79 3.24 -1.00
CA ALA A 38 -13.39 3.75 0.24
C ALA A 38 -12.73 3.16 1.51
N PRO A 39 -12.46 1.84 1.61
CA PRO A 39 -11.81 1.26 2.79
C PRO A 39 -10.39 1.80 3.02
N VAL A 40 -9.59 1.92 1.96
CA VAL A 40 -8.23 2.46 2.04
C VAL A 40 -8.25 3.91 2.52
N THR A 41 -9.17 4.71 1.98
CA THR A 41 -9.31 6.12 2.36
C THR A 41 -9.80 6.26 3.80
N ALA A 42 -10.71 5.38 4.25
CA ALA A 42 -11.19 5.36 5.62
C ALA A 42 -10.06 5.01 6.61
N GLU A 43 -9.26 4.00 6.29
CA GLU A 43 -8.13 3.60 7.12
C GLU A 43 -7.04 4.67 7.17
N MET A 44 -6.75 5.31 6.03
CA MET A 44 -5.84 6.45 5.99
C MET A 44 -6.30 7.58 6.91
N ARG A 45 -7.61 7.90 6.91
CA ARG A 45 -8.17 8.91 7.83
C ARG A 45 -8.06 8.49 9.29
N ARG A 46 -8.31 7.21 9.61
CA ARG A 46 -8.16 6.67 10.96
C ARG A 46 -6.73 6.84 11.46
N LEU A 47 -5.74 6.40 10.67
CA LEU A 47 -4.32 6.50 11.00
C LEU A 47 -3.85 7.96 11.12
N MET A 48 -4.29 8.84 10.23
CA MET A 48 -3.93 10.27 10.33
C MET A 48 -4.56 10.97 11.54
N ALA A 49 -5.67 10.46 12.07
CA ALA A 49 -6.30 10.97 13.28
C ALA A 49 -5.59 10.52 14.57
N ASP A 50 -4.84 9.41 14.50
CA ASP A 50 -3.99 8.90 15.58
C ASP A 50 -2.55 8.72 15.11
N THR A 51 -1.80 9.83 15.05
CA THR A 51 -0.40 9.81 14.63
C THR A 51 0.50 9.06 15.60
N ALA A 52 0.09 8.82 16.85
CA ALA A 52 0.88 8.08 17.82
C ALA A 52 0.99 6.59 17.44
N GLU A 53 -0.06 6.02 16.84
CA GLU A 53 -0.01 4.67 16.26
C GLU A 53 1.05 4.59 15.15
N ILE A 54 1.10 5.59 14.28
CA ILE A 54 2.11 5.69 13.19
C ILE A 54 3.52 5.74 13.78
N ASP A 55 3.76 6.61 14.75
CA ASP A 55 5.07 6.75 15.40
C ASP A 55 5.50 5.45 16.09
N SER A 56 4.56 4.75 16.73
CA SER A 56 4.84 3.46 17.37
C SER A 56 5.25 2.40 16.34
N VAL A 57 4.57 2.32 15.20
CA VAL A 57 4.91 1.38 14.13
C VAL A 57 6.27 1.72 13.51
N LEU A 58 6.55 3.01 13.27
CA LEU A 58 7.83 3.46 12.74
C LEU A 58 8.99 3.15 13.70
N LYS A 59 8.78 3.34 15.01
CA LYS A 59 9.76 3.02 16.04
C LYS A 59 10.08 1.53 16.08
N ASP A 60 9.06 0.67 16.12
CA ASP A 60 9.24 -0.79 16.07
C ASP A 60 9.97 -1.23 14.79
N GLY A 61 9.60 -0.67 13.63
CA GLY A 61 10.28 -0.94 12.37
C GLY A 61 11.75 -0.51 12.39
N ALA A 62 12.06 0.64 12.97
CA ALA A 62 13.42 1.13 13.13
C ALA A 62 14.26 0.25 14.06
N GLU A 63 13.71 -0.21 15.19
CA GLU A 63 14.40 -1.10 16.13
C GLU A 63 14.74 -2.46 15.47
N ARG A 64 13.80 -3.02 14.71
CA ARG A 64 14.04 -4.26 13.95
C ARG A 64 15.08 -4.07 12.86
N ALA A 65 15.05 -2.95 12.15
CA ALA A 65 16.04 -2.63 11.13
C ALA A 65 17.44 -2.42 11.74
N ALA A 66 17.54 -1.67 12.83
CA ALA A 66 18.79 -1.41 13.55
C ALA A 66 19.43 -2.70 14.05
N THR A 67 18.64 -3.63 14.59
CA THR A 67 19.11 -4.95 15.04
C THR A 67 19.86 -5.71 13.93
N LEU A 68 19.45 -5.55 12.67
CA LEU A 68 20.10 -6.18 11.53
C LEU A 68 21.25 -5.34 10.96
N ALA A 69 21.10 -4.02 10.93
CA ALA A 69 22.05 -3.11 10.32
C ALA A 69 23.27 -2.83 11.20
N ASP A 70 23.08 -2.69 12.52
CA ASP A 70 24.13 -2.29 13.46
C ASP A 70 25.33 -3.25 13.48
N PRO A 71 25.15 -4.59 13.49
CA PRO A 71 26.28 -5.51 13.42
C PRO A 71 27.08 -5.37 12.12
N VAL A 72 26.40 -5.20 10.99
CA VAL A 72 27.04 -5.04 9.68
C VAL A 72 27.82 -3.74 9.64
N VAL A 73 27.23 -2.64 10.12
CA VAL A 73 27.89 -1.34 10.19
C VAL A 73 29.09 -1.39 11.15
N ALA A 74 28.98 -2.09 12.28
CA ALA A 74 30.09 -2.27 13.22
C ALA A 74 31.25 -3.04 12.59
N GLU A 75 30.97 -4.13 11.86
CA GLU A 75 31.98 -4.89 11.13
C GLU A 75 32.68 -4.03 10.07
N VAL A 76 31.93 -3.29 9.26
CA VAL A 76 32.48 -2.37 8.25
C VAL A 76 33.35 -1.29 8.90
N LYS A 77 32.89 -0.68 10.01
CA LYS A 77 33.66 0.32 10.76
C LYS A 77 34.98 -0.25 11.29
N LYS A 78 34.96 -1.49 11.78
CA LYS A 78 36.15 -2.21 12.25
C LYS A 78 37.14 -2.48 11.11
N ILE A 79 36.66 -2.91 9.94
CA ILE A 79 37.51 -3.19 8.77
C ILE A 79 38.20 -1.92 8.28
N ILE A 80 37.48 -0.79 8.25
CA ILE A 80 38.01 0.50 7.80
C ILE A 80 38.99 1.10 8.82
N GLY A 81 38.95 0.67 10.08
CA GLY A 81 39.85 1.12 11.13
C GLY A 81 39.33 2.33 11.92
N PHE A 82 38.01 2.57 11.93
CA PHE A 82 37.44 3.57 12.83
C PHE A 82 37.54 3.10 14.29
N TRP A 83 38.11 3.94 15.15
CA TRP A 83 38.31 3.67 16.58
C TRP A 83 37.01 3.92 17.36
N GLY A 84 36.58 2.96 18.19
CA GLY A 84 35.39 3.06 19.04
C GLY A 84 34.11 2.42 18.49
N ALA A 85 34.22 1.38 17.66
CA ALA A 85 33.12 0.48 17.31
C ALA A 85 32.83 -0.52 18.43
#